data_AF-A0A2N0NB39-F1
#
_entry.id   AF-A0A2N0NB39-F1
#
_cell.length_a   1.000
_cell.length_b   1.000
_cell.length_c   1.000
_cell.angle_alpha   90.00
_cell.angle_beta   90.00
_cell.angle_gamma   90.00
#
_symmetry.space_group_name_H-M   'P 1'
#
loop_
_entity.id
_entity.type
_entity.pdbx_description
1 polymer ?
#
loop_
_entity_poly.entity_id
_entity_poly.type
_entity_poly.pdbx_seq_one_letter_code
_entity_poly.pdbx_strand_id
1 'polypeptide(L)'
;MSILNLGLQSVGLMRAEMNDQSENLMSKCGTMNEIRKIAEENPNLKEDLITSLQVPIHLIRDVFSRQALKGEPFKTFPAASETEIERFWETIQIVDDSVTHEDRTAEHIK
;
A
#
# COMPACT_ATOMS: atom_id res chain seq x y z
N MET A 1 10.23 -21.28 9.59
CA MET A 1 9.49 -20.00 9.75
C MET A 1 10.04 -19.01 8.75
N SER A 2 9.20 -18.19 8.12
CA SER A 2 9.68 -17.16 7.21
C SER A 2 10.47 -16.10 7.99
N ILE A 3 11.51 -15.54 7.36
CA ILE A 3 12.25 -14.39 7.89
C ILE A 3 11.35 -13.17 8.11
N LEU A 4 10.25 -13.06 7.33
CA LEU A 4 9.20 -12.08 7.55
C LEU A 4 8.53 -12.25 8.91
N ASN A 5 8.19 -13.49 9.28
CA ASN A 5 7.61 -13.76 10.59
C ASN A 5 8.60 -13.45 11.72
N LEU A 6 9.90 -13.71 11.53
CA LEU A 6 10.92 -13.37 12.52
C LEU A 6 11.03 -11.85 12.73
N GLY A 7 11.01 -11.07 11.66
CA GLY A 7 11.03 -9.60 11.75
C GLY A 7 9.83 -9.02 12.50
N LEU A 8 8.65 -9.62 12.31
CA LEU A 8 7.41 -9.14 12.93
C LEU A 8 7.07 -9.84 14.27
N GLN A 9 7.94 -10.70 14.78
CA GLN A 9 7.74 -11.31 16.10
C GLN A 9 7.70 -10.23 17.18
N SER A 10 6.67 -10.28 18.01
CA SER A 10 6.45 -9.32 19.11
C SER A 10 6.27 -7.86 18.66
N VAL A 11 5.94 -7.61 17.39
CA VAL A 11 5.61 -6.27 16.88
C VAL A 11 4.10 -6.07 16.88
N GLY A 12 3.62 -5.11 17.66
CA GLY A 12 2.24 -4.61 17.58
C GLY A 12 2.16 -3.44 16.60
N LEU A 13 1.18 -3.46 15.70
CA LEU A 13 0.95 -2.38 14.75
C LEU A 13 -0.34 -1.66 15.11
N MET A 14 -0.24 -0.33 15.23
CA MET A 14 -1.38 0.53 15.45
C MET A 14 -1.21 1.77 14.57
N ARG A 15 -2.28 2.13 13.87
CA ARG A 15 -2.35 3.38 13.13
C ARG A 15 -2.56 4.55 14.11
N ALA A 16 -2.15 5.76 13.74
CA ALA A 16 -2.51 6.93 14.52
C ALA A 16 -4.02 7.21 14.40
N GLU A 17 -4.62 7.76 15.43
CA GLU A 17 -6.01 8.21 15.38
C GLU A 17 -6.15 9.35 14.35
N MET A 18 -7.19 9.28 13.52
CA MET A 18 -7.54 10.33 12.56
C MET A 18 -8.51 11.33 13.19
N ASN A 19 -8.98 12.30 12.42
CA ASN A 19 -10.07 13.16 12.89
C ASN A 19 -11.39 12.36 13.02
N ASP A 20 -12.30 12.88 13.87
CA ASP A 20 -13.58 12.24 14.19
C ASP A 20 -14.43 11.88 12.96
N GLN A 21 -14.38 12.70 11.90
CA GLN A 21 -15.15 12.45 10.68
C GLN A 21 -14.61 11.23 9.94
N SER A 22 -13.30 11.17 9.72
CA SER A 22 -12.63 10.05 9.06
C SER A 22 -12.69 8.77 9.89
N GLU A 23 -12.61 8.86 11.23
CA GLU A 23 -12.86 7.72 12.12
C GLU A 23 -14.29 7.19 12.01
N ASN A 24 -15.29 8.08 11.99
CA ASN A 24 -16.69 7.69 11.83
C ASN A 24 -16.92 7.01 10.46
N LEU A 25 -16.34 7.53 9.39
CA LEU A 25 -16.40 6.91 8.07
C LEU A 25 -15.75 5.53 8.08
N MET A 26 -14.55 5.40 8.64
CA MET A 26 -13.84 4.11 8.74
C MET A 26 -14.58 3.09 9.58
N SER A 27 -15.26 3.50 10.65
CA SER A 27 -16.03 2.60 11.51
C SER A 27 -17.17 1.86 10.77
N LYS A 28 -17.60 2.40 9.62
CA LYS A 28 -18.66 1.82 8.78
C LYS A 28 -18.12 0.89 7.71
N CYS A 29 -16.80 0.83 7.52
CA CYS A 29 -16.15 -0.02 6.53
C CYS A 29 -15.77 -1.37 7.16
N GLY A 30 -16.26 -2.47 6.58
CA GLY A 30 -15.89 -3.84 6.97
C GLY A 30 -14.82 -4.46 6.08
N THR A 31 -14.57 -3.91 4.89
CA THR A 31 -13.64 -4.48 3.91
C THR A 31 -12.70 -3.46 3.27
N MET A 32 -11.57 -3.92 2.74
CA MET A 32 -10.63 -3.07 2.00
C MET A 32 -11.25 -2.43 0.75
N ASN A 33 -12.22 -3.08 0.11
CA ASN A 33 -12.88 -2.54 -1.08
C ASN A 33 -13.81 -1.38 -0.71
N GLU A 34 -14.52 -1.50 0.41
CA GLU A 34 -15.35 -0.40 0.93
C GLU A 34 -14.49 0.81 1.34
N ILE A 35 -13.36 0.56 2.02
CA ILE A 35 -12.40 1.62 2.38
C ILE A 35 -11.94 2.36 1.12
N ARG A 36 -11.54 1.63 0.07
CA ARG A 36 -11.09 2.24 -1.20
C ARG A 36 -12.20 3.08 -1.83
N LYS A 37 -13.41 2.53 -1.95
CA LYS A 37 -14.53 3.24 -2.57
C LYS A 37 -14.86 4.55 -1.84
N ILE A 38 -14.90 4.52 -0.50
CA ILE A 38 -15.20 5.72 0.28
C ILE A 38 -14.04 6.72 0.19
N ALA A 39 -12.79 6.26 0.14
CA ALA A 39 -11.62 7.12 -0.04
C ALA A 39 -11.53 7.75 -1.45
N GLU A 40 -12.03 7.07 -2.48
CA GLU A 40 -12.18 7.62 -3.84
C GLU A 40 -13.24 8.73 -3.86
N GLU A 41 -14.34 8.55 -3.13
CA GLU A 41 -15.40 9.55 -3.01
C GLU A 41 -15.03 10.72 -2.06
N ASN A 42 -14.08 10.50 -1.14
CA ASN A 42 -13.70 11.45 -0.08
C ASN A 42 -12.17 11.62 0.00
N PRO A 43 -11.58 12.60 -0.71
CA PRO A 43 -10.13 12.83 -0.71
C PRO A 43 -9.54 13.06 0.68
N ASN A 44 -10.26 13.73 1.57
CA ASN A 44 -9.80 13.98 2.95
C ASN A 44 -9.55 12.67 3.71
N LEU A 45 -10.44 11.68 3.56
CA LEU A 45 -10.27 10.38 4.20
C LEU A 45 -9.01 9.67 3.68
N LYS A 46 -8.73 9.80 2.39
CA LYS A 46 -7.52 9.23 1.78
C LYS A 46 -6.26 9.83 2.40
N GLU A 47 -6.20 11.16 2.52
CA GLU A 47 -5.07 11.86 3.14
C GLU A 47 -4.89 11.52 4.63
N ASP A 48 -6.00 11.47 5.37
CA ASP A 48 -6.01 11.08 6.78
C ASP A 48 -5.50 9.65 6.97
N LEU A 49 -5.94 8.71 6.13
CA LEU A 49 -5.49 7.32 6.15
C LEU A 49 -3.99 7.20 5.85
N ILE A 50 -3.52 7.90 4.81
CA ILE A 50 -2.10 7.92 4.46
C ILE A 50 -1.27 8.44 5.62
N THR A 51 -1.72 9.51 6.28
CA THR A 51 -1.06 10.13 7.42
C THR A 51 -1.08 9.21 8.64
N SER A 52 -2.24 8.64 8.96
CA SER A 52 -2.47 7.72 10.07
C SER A 52 -1.57 6.48 10.00
N LEU A 53 -1.30 5.98 8.79
CA LEU A 53 -0.47 4.80 8.54
C LEU A 53 1.03 5.09 8.46
N GLN A 54 1.47 6.36 8.43
CA GLN A 54 2.90 6.67 8.32
C GLN A 54 3.72 6.02 9.41
N VAL A 55 3.28 6.10 10.67
CA VAL A 55 4.01 5.55 11.83
C VAL A 55 4.23 4.03 11.70
N PRO A 56 3.20 3.19 11.51
CA PRO A 56 3.41 1.76 11.35
C PRO A 56 4.20 1.41 10.08
N ILE A 57 4.05 2.16 8.97
CA ILE A 57 4.85 1.94 7.74
C ILE A 57 6.35 2.15 8.02
N HIS A 58 6.72 3.24 8.70
CA HIS A 58 8.12 3.50 9.06
C HIS A 58 8.68 2.44 10.00
N LEU A 59 7.90 2.02 11.01
CA LEU A 59 8.30 0.95 11.93
C LEU A 59 8.60 -0.36 11.18
N ILE A 60 7.71 -0.76 10.27
CA ILE A 60 7.88 -1.97 9.46
C ILE A 60 9.11 -1.85 8.56
N ARG A 61 9.30 -0.69 7.93
CA ARG A 61 10.48 -0.41 7.10
C ARG A 61 11.78 -0.57 7.92
N ASP A 62 11.83 -0.03 9.13
CA ASP A 62 13.00 -0.11 10.00
C ASP A 62 13.26 -1.52 10.52
N VAL A 63 12.20 -2.29 10.78
CA VAL A 63 12.32 -3.72 11.08
C VAL A 63 12.96 -4.46 9.91
N PHE A 64 12.46 -4.26 8.69
CA PHE A 64 12.93 -4.99 7.51
C PHE A 64 14.31 -4.55 7.02
N SER A 65 14.68 -3.28 7.14
CA SER A 65 16.01 -2.79 6.75
C SER A 65 17.15 -3.43 7.53
N ARG A 66 16.87 -3.98 8.72
CA ARG A 66 17.81 -4.72 9.57
C ARG A 66 17.85 -6.22 9.30
N GLN A 67 16.97 -6.73 8.43
CA GLN A 67 16.90 -8.15 8.10
C GLN A 67 17.69 -8.46 6.83
N ALA A 68 18.21 -9.68 6.77
CA ALA A 68 18.87 -10.23 5.59
C ALA A 68 18.47 -11.70 5.40
N LEU A 69 18.43 -12.14 4.15
CA LEU A 69 18.20 -13.53 3.79
C LEU A 69 19.43 -14.05 3.06
N LYS A 70 20.08 -15.09 3.61
CA LYS A 70 21.30 -15.71 3.04
C LYS A 70 22.44 -14.71 2.80
N GLY A 71 22.56 -13.69 3.65
CA GLY A 71 23.56 -12.63 3.52
C GLY A 71 23.15 -11.46 2.62
N GLU A 72 21.99 -11.53 1.96
CA GLU A 72 21.45 -10.43 1.17
C GLU A 72 20.47 -9.58 2.01
N PRO A 73 20.74 -8.27 2.20
CA PRO A 73 19.87 -7.40 2.97
C PRO A 73 18.57 -7.12 2.20
N PHE A 74 17.46 -6.98 2.93
CA PHE A 74 16.22 -6.53 2.31
C PHE A 74 16.28 -5.08 1.90
N LYS A 75 15.62 -4.78 0.79
CA LYS A 75 15.42 -3.43 0.28
C LYS A 75 13.97 -3.05 0.48
N THR A 76 13.76 -1.88 1.08
CA THR A 76 12.45 -1.29 1.27
C THR A 76 12.31 -0.11 0.32
N PHE A 77 11.16 0.03 -0.32
CA PHE A 77 10.86 1.12 -1.23
C PHE A 77 9.65 1.89 -0.73
N PRO A 78 9.61 3.22 -0.94
CA PRO A 78 8.36 3.96 -0.75
C PRO A 78 7.31 3.46 -1.75
N ALA A 79 6.03 3.72 -1.44
CA ALA A 79 4.97 3.50 -2.41
C ALA A 79 5.16 4.44 -3.60
N ALA A 80 4.83 3.97 -4.80
CA ALA A 80 4.81 4.83 -5.98
C ALA A 80 3.72 5.91 -5.83
N SER A 81 4.06 7.13 -6.23
CA SER A 81 3.10 8.21 -6.40
C SER A 81 2.16 7.93 -7.57
N GLU A 82 1.00 8.58 -7.59
CA GLU A 82 0.06 8.48 -8.71
C GLU A 82 0.72 8.86 -10.03
N THR A 83 1.54 9.93 -10.04
CA THR A 83 2.28 10.34 -11.23
C THR A 83 3.32 9.31 -11.70
N GLU A 84 3.98 8.60 -10.77
CA GLU A 84 4.88 7.50 -11.16
C GLU A 84 4.10 6.32 -11.76
N ILE A 85 2.92 6.02 -11.22
CA ILE A 85 2.03 4.98 -11.74
C ILE A 85 1.51 5.38 -13.14
N GLU A 86 1.10 6.64 -13.34
CA GLU A 86 0.65 7.18 -14.62
C GLU A 86 1.76 7.08 -15.68
N ARG A 87 2.96 7.57 -15.38
CA ARG A 87 4.12 7.49 -16.30
C ARG A 87 4.49 6.05 -16.66
N PHE A 88 4.40 5.15 -15.69
CA PHE A 88 4.61 3.73 -15.95
C PHE A 88 3.58 3.19 -16.94
N TRP A 89 2.32 3.58 -16.78
CA TRP A 89 1.24 3.23 -17.69
C TRP A 89 1.41 3.82 -19.09
N GLU A 90 1.79 5.08 -19.22
CA GLU A 90 2.12 5.71 -20.50
C GLU A 90 3.22 4.92 -21.23
N THR A 91 4.21 4.41 -20.49
CA THR A 91 5.28 3.60 -21.07
C THR A 91 4.77 2.25 -21.60
N ILE A 92 3.82 1.61 -20.90
CA ILE A 92 3.18 0.38 -21.37
C ILE A 92 2.38 0.64 -22.65
N GLN A 93 1.62 1.73 -22.68
CA GLN A 93 0.77 2.10 -23.83
C GLN A 93 1.57 2.44 -25.09
N ILE A 94 2.84 2.81 -24.97
CA ILE A 94 3.74 2.94 -26.13
C ILE A 94 4.02 1.57 -26.77
N VAL A 95 4.06 0.51 -25.98
CA VAL A 95 4.33 -0.86 -26.45
C VAL A 95 3.05 -1.52 -26.95
N ASP A 96 1.95 -1.35 -26.22
CA ASP A 96 0.64 -1.91 -26.53
C ASP A 96 -0.46 -0.95 -26.06
N ASP A 97 -1.11 -0.29 -27.03
CA ASP A 97 -2.15 0.72 -26.79
C ASP A 97 -3.53 0.12 -26.46
N SER A 98 -3.66 -1.21 -26.56
CA SER A 98 -4.89 -1.91 -26.20
C SER A 98 -5.04 -2.14 -24.69
N VAL A 99 -3.95 -2.02 -23.94
CA VAL A 99 -3.93 -2.26 -22.49
C VAL A 99 -4.39 -1.00 -21.73
N THR A 100 -5.24 -1.21 -20.73
CA THR A 100 -5.90 -0.19 -19.91
C THR A 100 -5.71 -0.44 -18.42
N HIS A 101 -5.89 0.60 -17.60
CA HIS A 101 -5.81 0.51 -16.13
C HIS A 101 -6.78 -0.50 -15.50
N GLU A 102 -7.81 -0.92 -16.24
CA GLU A 102 -8.82 -1.87 -15.79
C GLU A 102 -8.50 -3.32 -16.20
N ASP A 103 -7.48 -3.54 -17.03
CA ASP A 103 -7.10 -4.87 -17.47
C ASP A 103 -6.56 -5.70 -16.30
N ARG A 104 -7.34 -6.74 -15.97
CA ARG A 104 -7.07 -7.70 -14.89
C ARG A 104 -6.88 -9.12 -15.44
N THR A 105 -6.81 -9.27 -16.76
CA THR A 105 -6.81 -10.56 -17.44
C THR A 105 -5.43 -11.21 -17.36
N ALA A 106 -5.34 -12.28 -16.56
CA ALA A 106 -4.20 -13.20 -16.58
C ALA A 106 -4.20 -14.12 -17.82
N GLU A 107 -5.11 -13.91 -18.78
CA GLU A 107 -5.37 -14.81 -19.92
C GLU A 107 -4.12 -15.08 -20.78
N HIS A 108 -3.09 -14.23 -20.68
CA HIS A 108 -1.85 -14.34 -21.44
C HIS A 108 -0.63 -14.79 -20.64
N ILE A 109 -0.75 -15.01 -19.31
CA ILE A 109 0.35 -15.51 -18.49
C ILE A 109 0.35 -17.05 -18.55
N LYS A 110 1.10 -17.60 -19.51
CA LYS A 110 1.40 -19.04 -19.61
C LYS A 110 2.60 -19.43 -18.74
#